data_AF-A0A954QG24-F1
#
_entry.id   AF-A0A954QG24-F1
#
_cell.length_a   1.000
_cell.length_b   1.000
_cell.length_c   1.000
_cell.angle_alpha   90.00
_cell.angle_beta   90.00
_cell.angle_gamma   90.00
#
_symmetry.space_group_name_H-M   'P 1'
#
loop_
_entity.id
_entity.type
_entity.pdbx_description
1 polymer ?
#
loop_
_entity_poly.entity_id
_entity_poly.type
_entity_poly.pdbx_seq_one_letter_code
_entity_poly.pdbx_strand_id
1 'polypeptide(L)'
;MPLGSDSITDAQATSSWTVVRQWGLVPRSSIQPLQFPTRAFRAPDGTTLIAEELGIHKQVPFRFECRTIRVNKQGELMFDSTDLGIDDGFGCLIGDNRIALLRRTHWELLLLSELGEIESRLPLERVSKRIPRYVCWTHQGTLLVVFFNRSFEIDIAELDCNGRLLWFLPVSSTKIGIPASVQLLASDRLLLADSFRHIILEIDRNGQPCWQHGQAGSPGDTEGRLSSPNSVETTGSGGRLIVDTRNHLVLTQSAAGGLPMAHPCESGLCDPTYATGLAHGHTLICDTGHARVLEVDAQGRLVWQYGGRPVLDRPFSYPRSIDILGPNDFLVADTGKNRVLRLQGDQISSVQTPGGLFWPRCCRRVGHDGLLIADARNGRIVELTADGVQSRQVSRLISSNGHTALPETLEDPHDVRLLPNGHLLVTDSAQDLVLEIDWAGHIHFAVGWQEQLKLKDPHSAQALPDGSLLISDTGHQRVVLVGRDGNLIREYRSIAGDGCCYRLHHPRYAERSEDGTLVISDTGNNRVLGATMDGQLCWEFSEVPNSEESGLNQPRWATLFNSTELLVCDHFHHRMLHVSRRASSEATCDA
;
A
#
# COMPACT_ATOMS: atom_id res chain seq x y z
N MET A 1 17.03 14.51 -39.89
CA MET A 1 18.10 13.49 -39.91
C MET A 1 17.64 12.36 -39.00
N PRO A 2 17.70 11.09 -39.41
CA PRO A 2 17.28 10.01 -38.53
C PRO A 2 18.33 9.87 -37.42
N LEU A 3 17.89 10.00 -36.16
CA LEU A 3 18.68 9.69 -34.97
C LEU A 3 18.84 8.16 -34.90
N GLY A 4 20.04 7.71 -34.56
CA GLY A 4 20.42 6.29 -34.51
C GLY A 4 19.54 5.49 -33.55
N SER A 5 19.21 4.28 -33.98
CA SER A 5 18.26 3.34 -33.39
C SER A 5 18.86 2.47 -32.30
N ASP A 6 19.28 3.08 -31.18
CA ASP A 6 19.68 2.36 -29.96
C ASP A 6 18.55 2.34 -28.91
N SER A 7 17.28 2.31 -29.35
CA SER A 7 16.13 2.17 -28.44
C SER A 7 15.91 0.70 -28.07
N ILE A 8 15.64 0.42 -26.79
CA ILE A 8 15.28 -0.92 -26.32
C ILE A 8 13.98 -1.36 -27.03
N THR A 9 13.98 -2.37 -27.90
CA THR A 9 12.76 -2.88 -28.58
C THR A 9 12.67 -4.40 -28.57
N ASP A 10 12.82 -5.02 -27.40
CA ASP A 10 12.65 -6.46 -27.25
C ASP A 10 11.62 -6.75 -26.16
N ALA A 11 10.41 -7.10 -26.61
CA ALA A 11 9.24 -7.30 -25.79
C ALA A 11 9.25 -8.64 -25.00
N GLN A 12 10.21 -9.55 -25.23
CA GLN A 12 10.04 -10.97 -24.84
C GLN A 12 10.99 -11.53 -23.76
N ALA A 13 11.96 -10.76 -23.25
CA ALA A 13 12.92 -11.29 -22.27
C ALA A 13 12.92 -10.51 -20.94
N THR A 14 12.12 -10.96 -19.96
CA THR A 14 12.23 -10.58 -18.54
C THR A 14 13.65 -10.81 -17.98
N SER A 15 14.45 -11.67 -18.63
CA SER A 15 15.83 -12.06 -18.27
C SER A 15 16.96 -11.12 -18.74
N SER A 16 16.65 -9.93 -19.25
CA SER A 16 17.64 -9.04 -19.89
C SER A 16 18.09 -7.83 -19.07
N TRP A 17 17.47 -7.58 -17.91
CA TRP A 17 17.87 -6.52 -17.00
C TRP A 17 19.02 -6.96 -16.08
N THR A 18 19.81 -6.00 -15.61
CA THR A 18 20.80 -6.18 -14.56
C THR A 18 20.70 -5.03 -13.56
N VAL A 19 20.91 -5.32 -12.28
CA VAL A 19 20.95 -4.27 -11.25
C VAL A 19 22.32 -3.58 -11.34
N VAL A 20 22.32 -2.30 -11.70
CA VAL A 20 23.51 -1.43 -11.64
C VAL A 20 23.75 -1.03 -10.20
N ARG A 21 22.69 -0.54 -9.53
CA ARG A 21 22.72 -0.18 -8.12
C ARG A 21 21.35 -0.32 -7.50
N GLN A 22 21.34 -0.64 -6.22
CA GLN A 22 20.15 -0.69 -5.39
C GLN A 22 20.43 0.03 -4.07
N TRP A 23 19.50 0.89 -3.66
CA TRP A 23 19.52 1.52 -2.34
C TRP A 23 18.25 1.10 -1.58
N GLY A 24 18.31 1.02 -0.25
CA GLY A 24 17.11 0.80 0.58
C GLY A 24 16.98 -0.60 1.19
N LEU A 25 17.57 -1.61 0.54
CA LEU A 25 17.57 -2.98 1.04
C LEU A 25 18.90 -3.31 1.70
N VAL A 26 18.86 -3.57 3.02
CA VAL A 26 19.98 -4.15 3.78
C VAL A 26 19.84 -5.68 3.77
N PRO A 27 20.92 -6.47 3.60
CA PRO A 27 20.87 -7.93 3.59
C PRO A 27 20.14 -8.51 4.81
N ARG A 28 19.36 -9.59 4.63
CA ARG A 28 18.61 -10.20 5.73
C ARG A 28 19.55 -10.79 6.79
N SER A 29 19.28 -10.51 8.06
CA SER A 29 19.71 -11.39 9.16
C SER A 29 18.83 -12.64 9.20
N SER A 30 19.40 -13.74 9.67
CA SER A 30 18.96 -15.16 9.60
C SER A 30 17.63 -15.55 10.27
N ILE A 31 16.64 -14.68 10.35
CA ILE A 31 15.32 -14.99 10.94
C ILE A 31 14.41 -15.59 9.85
N GLN A 32 13.64 -16.64 10.18
CA GLN A 32 12.70 -17.23 9.22
C GLN A 32 11.73 -16.17 8.70
N PRO A 33 11.57 -16.05 7.36
CA PRO A 33 10.70 -15.03 6.80
C PRO A 33 9.24 -15.40 7.02
N LEU A 34 8.48 -14.47 7.61
CA LEU A 34 7.03 -14.46 7.42
C LEU A 34 6.75 -14.09 5.96
N GLN A 35 5.57 -14.47 5.45
CA GLN A 35 5.10 -14.00 4.14
C GLN A 35 3.89 -13.07 4.28
N PHE A 36 2.84 -13.55 4.93
CA PHE A 36 1.58 -12.82 5.05
C PHE A 36 1.01 -12.93 6.47
N PRO A 37 1.67 -12.33 7.49
CA PRO A 37 1.14 -12.38 8.85
C PRO A 37 -0.17 -11.62 8.91
N THR A 38 -1.27 -12.30 9.25
CA THR A 38 -2.61 -11.69 9.28
C THR A 38 -3.12 -11.44 10.69
N ARG A 39 -2.58 -12.16 11.70
CA ARG A 39 -2.93 -11.97 13.11
C ARG A 39 -1.76 -12.26 14.02
N ALA A 40 -1.67 -11.56 15.14
CA ALA A 40 -0.64 -11.81 16.15
C ALA A 40 -1.15 -11.50 17.55
N PHE A 41 -0.71 -12.27 18.54
CA PHE A 41 -1.08 -12.09 19.93
C PHE A 41 0.16 -12.19 20.82
N ARG A 42 0.27 -11.27 21.79
CA ARG A 42 1.28 -11.35 22.84
C ARG A 42 0.74 -12.20 23.99
N ALA A 43 1.43 -13.29 24.30
CA ALA A 43 1.11 -14.13 25.45
C ALA A 43 1.64 -13.50 26.76
N PRO A 44 1.00 -13.77 27.91
CA PRO A 44 1.49 -13.39 29.24
C PRO A 44 2.96 -13.72 29.55
N ASP A 45 3.47 -14.85 29.03
CA ASP A 45 4.90 -15.24 29.17
C ASP A 45 5.86 -14.40 28.30
N GLY A 46 5.33 -13.50 27.47
CA GLY A 46 6.07 -12.62 26.58
C GLY A 46 6.34 -13.21 25.20
N THR A 47 5.92 -14.43 24.90
CA THR A 47 5.99 -15.01 23.54
C THR A 47 4.94 -14.39 22.60
N THR A 48 5.15 -14.49 21.30
CA THR A 48 4.20 -14.03 20.27
C THR A 48 3.64 -15.21 19.50
N LEU A 49 2.32 -15.37 19.47
CA LEU A 49 1.64 -16.28 18.54
C LEU A 49 1.30 -15.50 17.27
N ILE A 50 1.62 -16.03 16.09
CA ILE A 50 1.42 -15.37 14.79
C ILE A 50 0.71 -16.35 13.85
N ALA A 51 -0.39 -15.91 13.24
CA ALA A 51 -1.03 -16.62 12.14
C ALA A 51 -0.68 -15.92 10.82
N GLU A 52 -0.18 -16.67 9.85
CA GLU A 52 0.08 -16.20 8.49
C GLU A 52 -0.83 -16.91 7.48
N GLU A 53 -1.43 -16.17 6.55
CA GLU A 53 -2.29 -16.71 5.48
C GLU A 53 -1.56 -16.61 4.15
N LEU A 54 -0.91 -17.71 3.75
CA LEU A 54 0.03 -17.78 2.63
C LEU A 54 -0.63 -17.73 1.25
N GLY A 55 -1.94 -17.88 1.18
CA GLY A 55 -2.70 -17.72 -0.05
C GLY A 55 -3.97 -18.57 -0.11
N ILE A 56 -4.66 -18.45 -1.25
CA ILE A 56 -5.84 -19.23 -1.59
C ILE A 56 -5.50 -20.06 -2.84
N HIS A 57 -5.43 -21.37 -2.70
CA HIS A 57 -5.42 -22.25 -3.88
C HIS A 57 -6.83 -22.37 -4.41
N LYS A 58 -7.05 -21.84 -5.62
CA LYS A 58 -8.34 -21.86 -6.33
C LYS A 58 -8.71 -23.25 -6.89
N GLN A 59 -8.00 -24.31 -6.51
CA GLN A 59 -8.36 -25.68 -6.89
C GLN A 59 -9.59 -26.14 -6.09
N VAL A 60 -10.25 -27.20 -6.58
CA VAL A 60 -11.37 -27.84 -5.87
C VAL A 60 -10.81 -29.02 -5.09
N PRO A 61 -10.89 -29.04 -3.74
CA PRO A 61 -11.54 -28.07 -2.84
C PRO A 61 -10.69 -26.82 -2.54
N PHE A 62 -11.34 -25.68 -2.27
CA PHE A 62 -10.69 -24.43 -1.86
C PHE A 62 -9.79 -24.67 -0.64
N ARG A 63 -8.50 -24.43 -0.78
CA ARG A 63 -7.54 -24.56 0.32
C ARG A 63 -7.05 -23.18 0.75
N PHE A 64 -7.22 -22.87 2.02
CA PHE A 64 -6.57 -21.73 2.65
C PHE A 64 -5.27 -22.24 3.24
N GLU A 65 -4.15 -21.82 2.68
CA GLU A 65 -2.86 -22.11 3.31
C GLU A 65 -2.68 -21.14 4.46
N CYS A 66 -2.63 -21.69 5.68
CA CYS A 66 -2.49 -20.92 6.89
C CYS A 66 -1.59 -21.67 7.87
N ARG A 67 -0.56 -20.98 8.33
CA ARG A 67 0.39 -21.48 9.31
C ARG A 67 0.27 -20.64 10.57
N THR A 68 0.24 -21.29 11.72
CA THR A 68 0.33 -20.60 13.02
C THR A 68 1.64 -20.98 13.68
N ILE A 69 2.44 -19.99 14.03
CA ILE A 69 3.71 -20.15 14.75
C ILE A 69 3.69 -19.44 16.09
N ARG A 70 4.52 -19.91 17.02
CA ARG A 70 4.83 -19.20 18.27
C ARG A 70 6.32 -18.92 18.35
N VAL A 71 6.69 -17.71 18.72
CA VAL A 71 8.09 -17.29 18.85
C VAL A 71 8.37 -16.65 20.20
N ASN A 72 9.58 -16.81 20.72
CA ASN A 72 10.01 -16.09 21.91
C ASN A 72 10.43 -14.65 21.59
N LYS A 73 10.85 -13.88 22.61
CA LYS A 73 11.28 -12.49 22.45
C LYS A 73 12.52 -12.34 21.56
N GLN A 74 13.36 -13.37 21.49
CA GLN A 74 14.54 -13.43 20.64
C GLN A 74 14.20 -13.80 19.18
N GLY A 75 12.95 -14.18 18.91
CA GLY A 75 12.51 -14.63 17.58
C GLY A 75 12.82 -16.10 17.31
N GLU A 76 13.09 -16.91 18.34
CA GLU A 76 13.27 -18.35 18.17
C GLU A 76 11.89 -19.02 18.07
N LEU A 77 11.74 -19.91 17.08
CA LEU A 77 10.52 -20.67 16.84
C LEU A 77 10.32 -21.70 17.96
N MET A 78 9.17 -21.63 18.63
CA MET A 78 8.78 -22.52 19.73
C MET A 78 7.69 -23.51 19.34
N PHE A 79 6.84 -23.13 18.39
CA PHE A 79 5.74 -23.96 17.88
C PHE A 79 5.48 -23.60 16.43
N ASP A 80 5.11 -24.61 15.65
CA ASP A 80 4.66 -24.48 14.27
C ASP A 80 3.53 -25.47 14.00
N SER A 81 2.39 -24.98 13.53
CA SER A 81 1.25 -25.84 13.20
C SER A 81 1.58 -26.86 12.09
N THR A 82 2.53 -26.55 11.20
CA THR A 82 2.90 -27.49 10.13
C THR A 82 3.63 -28.73 10.63
N ASP A 83 4.28 -28.66 11.80
CA ASP A 83 4.92 -29.82 12.44
C ASP A 83 3.88 -30.85 12.91
N LEU A 84 2.64 -30.40 13.12
CA LEU A 84 1.48 -31.25 13.39
C LEU A 84 0.78 -31.76 12.11
N GLY A 85 1.29 -31.42 10.93
CA GLY A 85 0.61 -31.67 9.65
C GLY A 85 -0.61 -30.79 9.41
N ILE A 86 -0.65 -29.60 10.03
CA ILE A 86 -1.76 -28.64 9.91
C ILE A 86 -1.28 -27.38 9.19
N ASP A 87 -1.55 -27.33 7.89
CA ASP A 87 -1.15 -26.25 6.97
C ASP A 87 -2.31 -25.30 6.59
N ASP A 88 -3.42 -25.39 7.32
CA ASP A 88 -4.62 -24.56 7.20
C ASP A 88 -5.14 -24.07 8.56
N GLY A 89 -4.26 -24.10 9.57
CA GLY A 89 -4.58 -23.86 10.97
C GLY A 89 -4.51 -22.38 11.33
N PHE A 90 -5.65 -21.76 11.58
CA PHE A 90 -5.72 -20.37 12.04
C PHE A 90 -5.80 -20.31 13.57
N GLY A 91 -4.75 -19.79 14.21
CA GLY A 91 -4.62 -19.81 15.66
C GLY A 91 -5.04 -18.54 16.38
N CYS A 92 -5.52 -18.68 17.61
CA CYS A 92 -5.57 -17.61 18.60
C CYS A 92 -5.09 -18.11 19.97
N LEU A 93 -4.63 -17.19 20.82
CA LEU A 93 -4.38 -17.51 22.21
C LEU A 93 -5.70 -17.67 22.96
N ILE A 94 -5.75 -18.64 23.87
CA ILE A 94 -6.83 -18.85 24.84
C ILE A 94 -6.23 -18.84 26.25
N GLY A 95 -7.06 -18.85 27.30
CA GLY A 95 -6.61 -18.78 28.70
C GLY A 95 -5.41 -19.70 29.02
N ASP A 96 -4.49 -19.21 29.86
CA ASP A 96 -3.27 -19.88 30.32
C ASP A 96 -2.25 -20.22 29.21
N ASN A 97 -1.95 -19.27 28.32
CA ASN A 97 -0.94 -19.42 27.24
C ASN A 97 -1.21 -20.56 26.23
N ARG A 98 -2.40 -21.16 26.28
CA ARG A 98 -2.82 -22.22 25.37
C ARG A 98 -3.23 -21.67 24.00
N ILE A 99 -3.35 -22.56 23.03
CA ILE A 99 -3.65 -22.21 21.64
C ILE A 99 -4.96 -22.87 21.23
N ALA A 100 -5.90 -22.10 20.68
CA ALA A 100 -7.00 -22.64 19.89
C ALA A 100 -6.63 -22.55 18.41
N LEU A 101 -6.57 -23.69 17.73
CA LEU A 101 -6.19 -23.80 16.32
C LEU A 101 -7.39 -24.25 15.49
N LEU A 102 -7.88 -23.38 14.61
CA LEU A 102 -9.00 -23.66 13.73
C LEU A 102 -8.53 -24.32 12.44
N ARG A 103 -8.86 -25.60 12.27
CA ARG A 103 -8.51 -26.37 11.08
C ARG A 103 -9.65 -26.30 10.06
N ARG A 104 -9.47 -25.47 9.03
CA ARG A 104 -10.55 -25.04 8.12
C ARG A 104 -11.00 -26.13 7.15
N THR A 105 -10.12 -27.05 6.78
CA THR A 105 -10.37 -28.17 5.87
C THR A 105 -11.15 -29.30 6.53
N HIS A 106 -10.95 -29.51 7.83
CA HIS A 106 -11.57 -30.59 8.62
C HIS A 106 -12.72 -30.10 9.50
N TRP A 107 -12.95 -28.78 9.53
CA TRP A 107 -14.02 -28.15 10.30
C TRP A 107 -13.96 -28.54 11.77
N GLU A 108 -12.77 -28.45 12.35
CA GLU A 108 -12.53 -28.74 13.76
C GLU A 108 -11.75 -27.59 14.42
N LEU A 109 -11.98 -27.40 15.72
CA LEU A 109 -11.14 -26.58 16.57
C LEU A 109 -10.32 -27.49 17.47
N LEU A 110 -9.00 -27.33 17.43
CA LEU A 110 -8.07 -28.04 18.29
C LEU A 110 -7.70 -27.13 19.45
N LEU A 111 -7.81 -27.62 20.68
CA LEU A 111 -7.24 -26.93 21.84
C LEU A 111 -5.90 -27.57 22.16
N LEU A 112 -4.86 -26.76 22.15
CA LEU A 112 -3.48 -27.18 22.36
C LEU A 112 -2.95 -26.60 23.67
N SER A 113 -2.08 -27.35 24.33
CA SER A 113 -1.29 -26.86 25.45
C SER A 113 -0.37 -25.72 25.02
N GLU A 114 0.28 -25.05 25.98
CA GLU A 114 1.26 -23.98 25.68
C GLU A 114 2.46 -24.48 24.84
N LEU A 115 2.74 -25.79 24.90
CA LEU A 115 3.79 -26.47 24.15
C LEU A 115 3.32 -27.01 22.78
N GLY A 116 2.04 -26.82 22.44
CA GLY A 116 1.49 -27.26 21.16
C GLY A 116 0.98 -28.71 21.13
N GLU A 117 0.81 -29.35 22.29
CA GLU A 117 0.23 -30.70 22.36
C GLU A 117 -1.28 -30.63 22.25
N ILE A 118 -1.91 -31.47 21.42
CA ILE A 118 -3.37 -31.48 21.24
C ILE A 118 -4.03 -32.07 22.49
N GLU A 119 -4.74 -31.23 23.25
CA GLU A 119 -5.50 -31.62 24.45
C GLU A 119 -6.92 -32.06 24.10
N SER A 120 -7.58 -31.39 23.16
CA SER A 120 -8.95 -31.70 22.75
C SER A 120 -9.25 -31.33 21.30
N ARG A 121 -10.29 -31.96 20.76
CA ARG A 121 -10.80 -31.75 19.40
C ARG A 121 -12.29 -31.48 19.42
N LEU A 122 -12.70 -30.35 18.87
CA LEU A 122 -14.07 -29.90 18.87
C LEU A 122 -14.60 -29.86 17.43
N PRO A 123 -15.48 -30.80 17.02
CA PRO A 123 -16.03 -30.82 15.67
C PRO A 123 -17.04 -29.68 15.47
N LEU A 124 -16.83 -28.87 14.42
CA LEU A 124 -17.66 -27.70 14.10
C LEU A 124 -18.79 -27.98 13.10
N GLU A 125 -18.79 -29.14 12.45
CA GLU A 125 -19.87 -29.56 11.54
C GLU A 125 -21.26 -29.56 12.21
N ARG A 126 -21.28 -29.74 13.54
CA ARG A 126 -22.50 -29.70 14.36
C ARG A 126 -22.95 -28.27 14.69
N VAL A 127 -22.08 -27.28 14.49
CA VAL A 127 -22.32 -25.86 14.81
C VAL A 127 -22.85 -25.12 13.59
N SER A 128 -22.19 -25.26 12.43
CA SER A 128 -22.61 -24.59 11.20
C SER A 128 -22.36 -25.48 9.98
N LYS A 129 -23.17 -25.28 8.94
CA LYS A 129 -22.99 -25.86 7.60
C LYS A 129 -22.09 -24.98 6.70
N ARG A 130 -21.53 -23.90 7.23
CA ARG A 130 -20.68 -22.93 6.54
C ARG A 130 -19.21 -23.17 6.92
N ILE A 131 -18.28 -22.74 6.07
CA ILE A 131 -16.85 -22.98 6.23
C ILE A 131 -16.31 -22.10 7.36
N PRO A 132 -15.68 -22.65 8.41
CA PRO A 132 -15.07 -21.84 9.45
C PRO A 132 -13.90 -21.02 8.89
N ARG A 133 -13.81 -19.73 9.27
CA ARG A 133 -12.76 -18.83 8.78
C ARG A 133 -11.81 -18.39 9.87
N TYR A 134 -12.30 -17.92 11.00
CA TYR A 134 -11.42 -17.55 12.11
C TYR A 134 -12.12 -17.75 13.45
N VAL A 135 -11.28 -17.80 14.49
CA VAL A 135 -11.66 -17.96 15.88
C VAL A 135 -11.01 -16.85 16.71
N CYS A 136 -11.68 -16.37 17.76
CA CYS A 136 -11.06 -15.53 18.77
C CYS A 136 -11.53 -15.92 20.17
N TRP A 137 -10.69 -15.59 21.14
CA TRP A 137 -10.98 -15.79 22.56
C TRP A 137 -11.74 -14.58 23.11
N THR A 138 -12.73 -14.83 23.96
CA THR A 138 -13.52 -13.78 24.60
C THR A 138 -13.04 -13.53 26.04
N HIS A 139 -13.39 -12.37 26.59
CA HIS A 139 -13.17 -12.08 28.02
C HIS A 139 -13.98 -12.98 28.96
N GLN A 140 -14.99 -13.69 28.44
CA GLN A 140 -15.83 -14.62 29.21
C GLN A 140 -15.21 -16.03 29.31
N GLY A 141 -14.05 -16.25 28.69
CA GLY A 141 -13.44 -17.58 28.64
C GLY A 141 -14.09 -18.52 27.63
N THR A 142 -14.69 -17.95 26.58
CA THR A 142 -15.39 -18.68 25.50
C THR A 142 -14.70 -18.44 24.16
N LEU A 143 -15.10 -19.21 23.15
CA LEU A 143 -14.59 -19.14 21.79
C LEU A 143 -15.65 -18.56 20.87
N LEU A 144 -15.32 -17.50 20.15
CA LEU A 144 -16.16 -16.97 19.09
C LEU A 144 -15.62 -17.43 17.74
N VAL A 145 -16.44 -18.14 16.97
CA VAL A 145 -16.08 -18.71 15.66
C VAL A 145 -16.97 -18.12 14.58
N VAL A 146 -16.34 -17.68 13.48
CA VAL A 146 -17.05 -17.09 12.33
C VAL A 146 -16.95 -18.02 11.12
N PHE A 147 -18.09 -18.26 10.48
CA PHE A 147 -18.24 -19.17 9.35
C PHE A 147 -18.78 -18.44 8.13
N PHE A 148 -18.39 -18.88 6.93
CA PHE A 148 -18.76 -18.25 5.66
C PHE A 148 -19.17 -19.29 4.62
N ASN A 149 -20.10 -18.94 3.73
CA ASN A 149 -20.35 -19.72 2.52
C ASN A 149 -19.84 -19.01 1.26
N ARG A 150 -20.01 -19.64 0.08
CA ARG A 150 -19.59 -19.07 -1.21
C ARG A 150 -20.34 -17.80 -1.61
N SER A 151 -21.49 -17.53 -0.99
CA SER A 151 -22.28 -16.31 -1.18
C SER A 151 -22.01 -15.26 -0.10
N PHE A 152 -20.96 -15.44 0.71
CA PHE A 152 -20.57 -14.58 1.83
C PHE A 152 -21.63 -14.43 2.93
N GLU A 153 -22.57 -15.36 3.02
CA GLU A 153 -23.43 -15.43 4.20
C GLU A 153 -22.62 -15.91 5.41
N ILE A 154 -22.86 -15.30 6.58
CA ILE A 154 -22.02 -15.46 7.76
C ILE A 154 -22.80 -16.11 8.92
N ASP A 155 -22.21 -17.09 9.59
CA ASP A 155 -22.65 -17.49 10.92
C ASP A 155 -21.62 -17.04 11.95
N ILE A 156 -22.08 -16.53 13.09
CA ILE A 156 -21.24 -16.26 14.26
C ILE A 156 -21.73 -17.17 15.39
N ALA A 157 -20.84 -17.99 15.93
CA ALA A 157 -21.15 -18.89 17.04
C ALA A 157 -20.24 -18.63 18.23
N GLU A 158 -20.80 -18.69 19.43
CA GLU A 158 -20.06 -18.71 20.67
C GLU A 158 -20.11 -20.11 21.29
N LEU A 159 -18.94 -20.65 21.61
CA LEU A 159 -18.76 -21.99 22.14
C LEU A 159 -18.02 -21.94 23.48
N ASP A 160 -18.33 -22.85 24.40
CA ASP A 160 -17.43 -23.12 25.53
C ASP A 160 -16.19 -23.93 25.09
N CYS A 161 -15.24 -24.11 26.00
CA CYS A 161 -14.03 -24.89 25.74
C CYS A 161 -14.26 -26.41 25.59
N ASN A 162 -15.49 -26.89 25.81
CA ASN A 162 -15.91 -28.27 25.54
C ASN A 162 -16.65 -28.41 24.20
N GLY A 163 -16.76 -27.32 23.43
CA GLY A 163 -17.45 -27.28 22.14
C GLY A 163 -18.97 -27.21 22.24
N ARG A 164 -19.53 -26.91 23.41
CA ARG A 164 -20.97 -26.67 23.57
C ARG A 164 -21.32 -25.32 22.97
N LEU A 165 -22.33 -25.30 22.09
CA LEU A 165 -22.91 -24.08 21.56
C LEU A 165 -23.63 -23.29 22.66
N LEU A 166 -23.17 -22.07 22.92
CA LEU A 166 -23.74 -21.13 23.89
C LEU A 166 -24.68 -20.14 23.22
N TRP A 167 -24.28 -19.65 22.04
CA TRP A 167 -25.04 -18.67 21.28
C TRP A 167 -24.73 -18.79 19.77
N PHE A 168 -25.69 -18.42 18.93
CA PHE A 168 -25.58 -18.53 17.47
C PHE A 168 -26.35 -17.42 16.77
N LEU A 169 -25.73 -16.80 15.77
CA LEU A 169 -26.34 -15.77 14.93
C LEU A 169 -26.06 -16.03 13.45
N PRO A 170 -27.10 -16.39 12.67
CA PRO A 170 -27.01 -16.37 11.22
C PRO A 170 -27.22 -14.95 10.70
N VAL A 171 -26.30 -14.47 9.86
CA VAL A 171 -26.32 -13.14 9.26
C VAL A 171 -26.23 -13.24 7.74
N SER A 172 -27.05 -12.45 7.05
CA SER A 172 -26.97 -12.31 5.60
C SER A 172 -25.86 -11.35 5.20
N SER A 173 -25.24 -11.62 4.04
CA SER A 173 -24.22 -10.76 3.43
C SER A 173 -24.71 -9.32 3.18
N THR A 174 -26.03 -9.12 3.10
CA THR A 174 -26.66 -7.81 2.96
C THR A 174 -26.65 -6.97 4.24
N LYS A 175 -26.55 -7.60 5.41
CA LYS A 175 -26.45 -6.92 6.71
C LYS A 175 -25.00 -6.72 7.12
N ILE A 176 -24.18 -7.77 7.01
CA ILE A 176 -22.74 -7.76 7.27
C ILE A 176 -22.10 -8.43 6.07
N GLY A 177 -21.22 -7.73 5.36
CA GLY A 177 -20.60 -8.20 4.11
C GLY A 177 -19.51 -9.22 4.36
N ILE A 178 -18.34 -8.77 4.84
CA ILE A 178 -17.21 -9.63 5.18
C ILE A 178 -16.62 -9.15 6.51
N PRO A 179 -17.04 -9.71 7.65
CA PRO A 179 -16.44 -9.37 8.94
C PRO A 179 -15.06 -10.00 8.97
N ALA A 180 -14.01 -9.19 8.90
CA ALA A 180 -12.63 -9.67 8.95
C ALA A 180 -12.14 -9.86 10.40
N SER A 181 -12.77 -9.17 11.34
CA SER A 181 -12.61 -9.38 12.78
C SER A 181 -13.94 -9.24 13.50
N VAL A 182 -14.10 -9.98 14.60
CA VAL A 182 -15.22 -9.84 15.56
C VAL A 182 -14.64 -9.95 16.97
N GLN A 183 -15.07 -9.05 17.86
CA GLN A 183 -14.74 -9.03 19.28
C GLN A 183 -16.02 -9.02 20.12
N LEU A 184 -16.11 -9.89 21.13
CA LEU A 184 -17.16 -9.81 22.14
C LEU A 184 -16.81 -8.74 23.18
N LEU A 185 -17.69 -7.75 23.34
CA LEU A 185 -17.53 -6.65 24.30
C LEU A 185 -18.05 -7.03 25.70
N ALA A 186 -17.60 -6.29 26.71
CA ALA A 186 -18.11 -6.42 28.08
C ALA A 186 -19.61 -6.10 28.20
N SER A 187 -20.16 -5.31 27.27
CA SER A 187 -21.60 -4.99 27.19
C SER A 187 -22.44 -6.10 26.55
N ASP A 188 -21.88 -7.28 26.30
CA ASP A 188 -22.51 -8.39 25.55
C ASP A 188 -22.91 -8.03 24.10
N ARG A 189 -22.18 -7.09 23.50
CA ARG A 189 -22.31 -6.69 22.09
C ARG A 189 -21.11 -7.19 21.28
N LEU A 190 -21.24 -7.24 19.96
CA LEU A 190 -20.15 -7.61 19.05
C LEU A 190 -19.64 -6.38 18.32
N LEU A 191 -18.32 -6.16 18.35
CA LEU A 191 -17.62 -5.16 17.57
C LEU A 191 -16.93 -5.85 16.39
N LEU A 192 -17.13 -5.36 15.17
CA LEU A 192 -16.64 -6.02 13.95
C LEU A 192 -16.15 -5.04 12.89
N ALA A 193 -15.14 -5.45 12.14
CA ALA A 193 -14.65 -4.76 10.97
C ALA A 193 -15.23 -5.41 9.71
N ASP A 194 -16.11 -4.72 9.00
CA ASP A 194 -16.69 -5.18 7.74
C ASP A 194 -15.89 -4.63 6.56
N SER A 195 -14.96 -5.46 6.09
CA SER A 195 -13.98 -5.08 5.06
C SER A 195 -14.62 -4.85 3.70
N PHE A 196 -15.73 -5.54 3.41
CA PHE A 196 -16.46 -5.39 2.16
C PHE A 196 -17.32 -4.13 2.13
N ARG A 197 -17.92 -3.77 3.26
CA ARG A 197 -18.75 -2.58 3.35
C ARG A 197 -17.97 -1.32 3.71
N HIS A 198 -16.68 -1.42 4.03
CA HIS A 198 -15.83 -0.29 4.41
C HIS A 198 -16.28 0.40 5.71
N ILE A 199 -16.76 -0.41 6.68
CA ILE A 199 -17.30 0.11 7.94
C ILE A 199 -16.84 -0.73 9.14
N ILE A 200 -16.80 -0.09 10.29
CA ILE A 200 -16.78 -0.74 11.59
C ILE A 200 -18.20 -0.71 12.14
N LEU A 201 -18.66 -1.82 12.71
CA LEU A 201 -19.99 -1.98 13.27
C LEU A 201 -19.92 -2.50 14.71
N GLU A 202 -20.78 -1.97 15.57
CA GLU A 202 -21.14 -2.60 16.83
C GLU A 202 -22.58 -3.10 16.71
N ILE A 203 -22.83 -4.37 16.99
CA ILE A 203 -24.14 -5.01 16.90
C ILE A 203 -24.53 -5.67 18.22
N ASP A 204 -25.83 -5.80 18.48
CA ASP A 204 -26.33 -6.63 19.56
C ASP A 204 -26.33 -8.13 19.21
N ARG A 205 -26.69 -8.99 20.17
CA ARG A 205 -26.82 -10.44 19.99
C ARG A 205 -27.96 -10.87 19.04
N ASN A 206 -28.77 -9.94 18.55
CA ASN A 206 -29.79 -10.19 17.51
C ASN A 206 -29.33 -9.69 16.13
N GLY A 207 -28.10 -9.17 16.02
CA GLY A 207 -27.53 -8.62 14.79
C GLY A 207 -28.04 -7.23 14.43
N GLN A 208 -28.60 -6.48 15.39
CA GLN A 208 -29.04 -5.10 15.17
C GLN A 208 -27.89 -4.11 15.40
N PRO A 209 -27.65 -3.16 14.47
CA PRO A 209 -26.59 -2.18 14.62
C PRO A 209 -26.88 -1.22 15.77
N CYS A 210 -25.92 -1.14 16.70
CA CYS A 210 -25.91 -0.23 17.83
C CYS A 210 -25.02 0.99 17.56
N TRP A 211 -23.97 0.83 16.76
CA TRP A 211 -23.02 1.90 16.41
C TRP A 211 -22.30 1.58 15.10
N GLN A 212 -21.83 2.61 14.39
CA GLN A 212 -21.06 2.48 13.13
C GLN A 212 -19.98 3.56 13.03
N HIS A 213 -18.88 3.22 12.37
CA HIS A 213 -17.93 4.17 11.79
C HIS A 213 -17.57 3.79 10.35
N GLY A 214 -17.23 4.75 9.50
CA GLY A 214 -17.10 4.56 8.05
C GLY A 214 -18.42 4.82 7.30
N GLN A 215 -18.33 4.84 5.97
CA GLN A 215 -19.51 4.94 5.09
C GLN A 215 -19.67 3.70 4.22
N ALA A 216 -20.80 3.02 4.39
CA ALA A 216 -21.10 1.78 3.68
C ALA A 216 -21.00 1.94 2.15
N GLY A 217 -20.15 1.14 1.52
CA GLY A 217 -19.96 1.11 0.05
C GLY A 217 -19.24 2.34 -0.53
N SER A 218 -18.62 3.17 0.32
CA SER A 218 -17.86 4.35 -0.10
C SER A 218 -16.42 4.27 0.44
N PRO A 219 -15.53 3.51 -0.22
CA PRO A 219 -14.13 3.42 0.21
C PRO A 219 -13.41 4.76 0.02
N GLY A 220 -12.49 5.10 0.92
CA GLY A 220 -11.65 6.30 0.79
C GLY A 220 -10.74 6.51 1.99
N ASP A 221 -9.84 7.49 1.87
CA ASP A 221 -8.87 7.92 2.90
C ASP A 221 -9.22 9.29 3.52
N THR A 222 -10.39 9.84 3.17
CA THR A 222 -10.90 11.11 3.71
C THR A 222 -11.62 10.91 5.05
N GLU A 223 -11.90 12.02 5.73
CA GLU A 223 -12.49 12.02 7.07
C GLU A 223 -13.76 11.15 7.18
N GLY A 224 -13.73 10.17 8.08
CA GLY A 224 -14.84 9.25 8.32
C GLY A 224 -15.08 8.23 7.20
N ARG A 225 -14.17 8.10 6.23
CA ARG A 225 -14.12 6.99 5.26
C ARG A 225 -13.08 5.97 5.70
N LEU A 226 -13.31 4.72 5.29
CA LEU A 226 -12.36 3.63 5.42
C LEU A 226 -12.23 2.96 4.05
N SER A 227 -11.11 2.32 3.73
CA SER A 227 -10.91 1.69 2.42
C SER A 227 -10.97 0.17 2.47
N SER A 228 -10.41 -0.47 3.50
CA SER A 228 -10.59 -1.89 3.78
C SER A 228 -10.31 -2.16 5.26
N PRO A 229 -11.26 -1.86 6.15
CA PRO A 229 -11.07 -2.12 7.57
C PRO A 229 -11.03 -3.62 7.83
N ASN A 230 -9.94 -4.09 8.42
CA ASN A 230 -9.66 -5.52 8.57
C ASN A 230 -9.72 -5.95 10.05
N SER A 231 -9.25 -5.08 10.94
CA SER A 231 -9.29 -5.32 12.39
C SER A 231 -9.90 -4.14 13.13
N VAL A 232 -10.66 -4.44 14.18
CA VAL A 232 -11.03 -3.50 15.21
C VAL A 232 -10.95 -4.17 16.59
N GLU A 233 -10.35 -3.50 17.56
CA GLU A 233 -10.35 -3.93 18.95
C GLU A 233 -10.55 -2.77 19.92
N THR A 234 -11.14 -3.07 21.07
CA THR A 234 -11.17 -2.13 22.20
C THR A 234 -9.79 -1.96 22.81
N THR A 235 -9.41 -0.72 23.10
CA THR A 235 -8.17 -0.44 23.85
C THR A 235 -8.40 -0.58 25.35
N GLY A 236 -7.33 -0.79 26.13
CA GLY A 236 -7.43 -0.84 27.60
C GLY A 236 -7.99 0.44 28.24
N SER A 237 -7.96 1.56 27.53
CA SER A 237 -8.56 2.84 27.94
C SER A 237 -10.03 2.99 27.56
N GLY A 238 -10.65 1.99 26.94
CA GLY A 238 -12.05 2.03 26.45
C GLY A 238 -12.23 2.69 25.08
N GLY A 239 -11.13 2.99 24.38
CA GLY A 239 -11.16 3.48 22.99
C GLY A 239 -11.24 2.34 21.98
N ARG A 240 -10.95 2.64 20.72
CA ARG A 240 -10.89 1.63 19.64
C ARG A 240 -9.58 1.76 18.86
N LEU A 241 -9.00 0.63 18.50
CA LEU A 241 -7.89 0.51 17.57
C LEU A 241 -8.43 -0.13 16.29
N ILE A 242 -8.35 0.57 15.17
CA ILE A 242 -8.93 0.18 13.88
C ILE A 242 -7.79 0.02 12.88
N VAL A 243 -7.76 -1.06 12.13
CA VAL A 243 -6.79 -1.26 11.06
C VAL A 243 -7.48 -1.12 9.73
N ASP A 244 -7.10 -0.10 8.96
CA ASP A 244 -7.57 0.16 7.62
C ASP A 244 -6.50 -0.22 6.60
N THR A 245 -6.56 -1.48 6.16
CA THR A 245 -5.49 -2.12 5.38
C THR A 245 -5.17 -1.34 4.12
N ARG A 246 -6.17 -0.99 3.31
CA ARG A 246 -5.93 -0.33 2.01
C ARG A 246 -5.59 1.15 2.09
N ASN A 247 -5.79 1.76 3.27
CA ASN A 247 -5.24 3.08 3.56
C ASN A 247 -3.87 3.00 4.21
N HIS A 248 -3.37 1.78 4.47
CA HIS A 248 -2.09 1.51 5.11
C HIS A 248 -1.97 2.12 6.52
N LEU A 249 -3.10 2.20 7.23
CA LEU A 249 -3.19 2.89 8.51
C LEU A 249 -3.66 1.95 9.62
N VAL A 250 -3.10 2.18 10.80
CA VAL A 250 -3.74 1.85 12.07
C VAL A 250 -4.27 3.16 12.62
N LEU A 251 -5.52 3.18 13.06
CA LEU A 251 -6.23 4.35 13.58
C LEU A 251 -6.59 4.11 15.05
N THR A 252 -6.51 5.15 15.87
CA THR A 252 -6.90 5.12 17.28
C THR A 252 -8.05 6.09 17.51
N GLN A 253 -9.12 5.63 18.14
CA GLN A 253 -10.26 6.43 18.58
C GLN A 253 -10.30 6.46 20.11
N SER A 254 -10.50 7.64 20.70
CA SER A 254 -10.59 7.77 22.16
C SER A 254 -11.89 7.18 22.72
N ALA A 255 -11.90 6.84 24.01
CA ALA A 255 -13.09 6.39 24.72
C ALA A 255 -14.20 7.45 24.81
N ALA A 256 -13.83 8.73 24.77
CA ALA A 256 -14.78 9.85 24.72
C ALA A 256 -15.46 9.97 23.34
N GLY A 257 -15.10 9.12 22.37
CA GLY A 257 -15.48 9.23 20.98
C GLY A 257 -14.54 10.14 20.20
N GLY A 258 -15.08 10.78 19.16
CA GLY A 258 -14.33 11.58 18.19
C GLY A 258 -13.88 10.77 16.97
N LEU A 259 -13.22 11.43 16.03
CA LEU A 259 -12.72 10.78 14.82
C LEU A 259 -11.48 9.94 15.14
N PRO A 260 -11.35 8.73 14.58
CA PRO A 260 -10.10 7.98 14.67
C PRO A 260 -8.96 8.76 14.01
N MET A 261 -7.79 8.75 14.65
CA MET A 261 -6.57 9.39 14.15
C MET A 261 -5.50 8.35 13.86
N ALA A 262 -4.59 8.63 12.93
CA ALA A 262 -3.45 7.74 12.67
C ALA A 262 -2.68 7.42 13.95
N HIS A 263 -2.53 6.13 14.22
CA HIS A 263 -1.66 5.63 15.28
C HIS A 263 -0.21 5.90 14.88
N PRO A 264 0.62 6.44 15.78
CA PRO A 264 2.01 6.72 15.46
C PRO A 264 2.76 5.43 15.15
N CYS A 265 3.55 5.43 14.06
CA CYS A 265 4.44 4.35 13.67
C CYS A 265 5.55 4.93 12.78
N GLU A 266 6.73 5.17 13.36
CA GLU A 266 7.84 5.84 12.67
C GLU A 266 8.36 5.03 11.47
N SER A 267 8.15 3.71 11.49
CA SER A 267 8.58 2.80 10.43
C SER A 267 7.70 2.83 9.18
N GLY A 268 6.55 3.50 9.24
CA GLY A 268 5.46 3.29 8.28
C GLY A 268 4.85 1.88 8.39
N LEU A 269 3.67 1.71 7.79
CA LEU A 269 2.93 0.45 7.68
C LEU A 269 2.48 0.25 6.22
N CYS A 270 2.59 -0.96 5.69
CA CYS A 270 2.08 -1.33 4.38
C CYS A 270 1.05 -2.44 4.54
N ASP A 271 -0.18 -2.17 4.13
CA ASP A 271 -1.31 -3.11 4.20
C ASP A 271 -1.39 -3.84 5.57
N PRO A 272 -1.41 -3.12 6.71
CA PRO A 272 -1.55 -3.78 7.99
C PRO A 272 -2.91 -4.48 8.06
N THR A 273 -2.97 -5.67 8.64
CA THR A 273 -4.23 -6.45 8.72
C THR A 273 -4.79 -6.54 10.12
N TYR A 274 -3.94 -6.39 11.14
CA TYR A 274 -4.31 -6.57 12.52
C TYR A 274 -3.44 -5.73 13.45
N ALA A 275 -4.03 -5.20 14.51
CA ALA A 275 -3.32 -4.51 15.56
C ALA A 275 -4.04 -4.74 16.89
N THR A 276 -3.27 -4.88 17.97
CA THR A 276 -3.80 -5.05 19.32
C THR A 276 -2.97 -4.26 20.33
N GLY A 277 -3.64 -3.71 21.34
CA GLY A 277 -2.99 -2.98 22.43
C GLY A 277 -2.43 -3.94 23.47
N LEU A 278 -1.23 -3.65 23.96
CA LEU A 278 -0.57 -4.41 25.02
C LEU A 278 -0.80 -3.74 26.38
N ALA A 279 -0.74 -4.52 27.46
CA ALA A 279 -1.05 -4.05 28.82
C ALA A 279 -0.16 -2.88 29.30
N HIS A 280 1.06 -2.77 28.77
CA HIS A 280 2.01 -1.68 29.06
C HIS A 280 1.88 -0.46 28.12
N GLY A 281 0.81 -0.38 27.33
CA GLY A 281 0.53 0.76 26.45
C GLY A 281 1.29 0.78 25.12
N HIS A 282 1.94 -0.34 24.76
CA HIS A 282 2.47 -0.54 23.41
C HIS A 282 1.39 -1.10 22.49
N THR A 283 1.67 -1.14 21.20
CA THR A 283 0.78 -1.73 20.19
C THR A 283 1.55 -2.78 19.39
N LEU A 284 0.99 -3.98 19.26
CA LEU A 284 1.48 -5.03 18.38
C LEU A 284 0.71 -4.97 17.06
N ILE A 285 1.42 -4.97 15.94
CA ILE A 285 0.86 -4.75 14.59
C ILE A 285 1.35 -5.83 13.63
N CYS A 286 0.42 -6.44 12.91
CA CYS A 286 0.69 -7.25 11.72
C CYS A 286 0.79 -6.31 10.51
N ASP A 287 2.02 -6.06 10.07
CA ASP A 287 2.35 -5.20 8.94
C ASP A 287 2.60 -6.08 7.71
N THR A 288 1.49 -6.59 7.16
CA THR A 288 1.46 -7.73 6.24
C THR A 288 2.14 -7.43 4.91
N GLY A 289 1.97 -6.23 4.37
CA GLY A 289 2.66 -5.81 3.15
C GLY A 289 4.18 -5.73 3.30
N HIS A 290 4.68 -5.61 4.53
CA HIS A 290 6.10 -5.74 4.87
C HIS A 290 6.51 -7.12 5.38
N ALA A 291 5.58 -8.09 5.34
CA ALA A 291 5.78 -9.45 5.82
C ALA A 291 6.38 -9.50 7.24
N ARG A 292 5.89 -8.66 8.15
CA ARG A 292 6.42 -8.56 9.52
C ARG A 292 5.33 -8.40 10.57
N VAL A 293 5.67 -8.75 11.80
CA VAL A 293 4.95 -8.33 13.01
C VAL A 293 5.86 -7.42 13.79
N LEU A 294 5.35 -6.29 14.25
CA LEU A 294 6.12 -5.28 14.99
C LEU A 294 5.39 -4.84 16.26
N GLU A 295 6.17 -4.50 17.27
CA GLU A 295 5.70 -3.86 18.50
C GLU A 295 6.23 -2.43 18.53
N VAL A 296 5.34 -1.46 18.74
CA VAL A 296 5.68 -0.05 18.90
C VAL A 296 5.27 0.47 20.26
N ASP A 297 6.05 1.40 20.81
CA ASP A 297 5.67 2.12 22.00
C ASP A 297 4.58 3.18 21.73
N ALA A 298 4.15 3.89 22.78
CA ALA A 298 3.11 4.91 22.69
C ALA A 298 3.50 6.11 21.80
N GLN A 299 4.79 6.29 21.48
CA GLN A 299 5.28 7.32 20.56
C GLN A 299 5.40 6.79 19.12
N GLY A 300 5.13 5.51 18.89
CA GLY A 300 5.26 4.87 17.59
C GLY A 300 6.69 4.41 17.26
N ARG A 301 7.59 4.37 18.25
CA ARG A 301 8.95 3.88 18.07
C ARG A 301 8.96 2.36 18.11
N LEU A 302 9.71 1.74 17.21
CA LEU A 302 9.85 0.29 17.16
C LEU A 302 10.58 -0.24 18.40
N VAL A 303 9.96 -1.18 19.10
CA VAL A 303 10.51 -1.87 20.28
C VAL A 303 10.91 -3.31 19.95
N TRP A 304 10.16 -3.97 19.08
CA TRP A 304 10.39 -5.37 18.71
C TRP A 304 9.86 -5.66 17.30
N GLN A 305 10.47 -6.62 16.61
CA GLN A 305 10.02 -7.07 15.30
C GLN A 305 10.30 -8.57 15.14
N TYR A 306 9.41 -9.25 14.40
CA TYR A 306 9.65 -10.59 13.87
C TYR A 306 9.18 -10.68 12.42
N GLY A 307 9.94 -11.40 11.58
CA GLY A 307 9.73 -11.42 10.14
C GLY A 307 10.10 -10.09 9.47
N GLY A 308 10.05 -10.07 8.14
CA GLY A 308 10.48 -8.93 7.32
C GLY A 308 11.93 -8.53 7.56
N ARG A 309 12.37 -7.47 6.88
CA ARG A 309 13.71 -6.88 7.15
C ARG A 309 13.63 -5.97 8.37
N PRO A 310 14.62 -5.98 9.28
CA PRO A 310 14.68 -5.02 10.38
C PRO A 310 14.47 -3.59 9.87
N VAL A 311 13.53 -2.86 10.47
CA VAL A 311 13.22 -1.48 10.09
C VAL A 311 14.42 -0.55 10.23
N LEU A 312 15.27 -0.84 11.23
CA LEU A 312 16.22 0.11 11.80
C LEU A 312 17.26 0.62 10.79
N ASP A 313 17.47 -0.06 9.65
CA ASP A 313 18.44 0.36 8.63
C ASP A 313 17.82 0.69 7.26
N ARG A 314 16.51 0.99 7.16
CA ARG A 314 15.93 1.42 5.87
C ARG A 314 16.12 2.93 5.62
N PRO A 315 16.95 3.34 4.63
CA PRO A 315 17.13 4.76 4.31
C PRO A 315 15.89 5.41 3.71
N PHE A 316 14.96 4.66 3.11
CA PHE A 316 13.72 5.18 2.53
C PHE A 316 12.44 4.70 3.23
N SER A 317 11.41 5.53 3.18
CA SER A 317 10.02 5.30 3.54
C SER A 317 9.10 5.77 2.41
N TYR A 318 8.51 4.84 1.66
CA TYR A 318 7.61 5.15 0.56
C TYR A 318 8.20 6.13 -0.46
N PRO A 319 9.36 5.83 -1.09
CA PRO A 319 9.91 6.71 -2.12
C PRO A 319 8.89 6.84 -3.27
N ARG A 320 8.60 8.07 -3.69
CA ARG A 320 7.55 8.34 -4.71
C ARG A 320 8.04 8.95 -6.00
N SER A 321 9.10 9.74 -5.98
CA SER A 321 9.68 10.33 -7.18
C SER A 321 11.20 10.26 -7.12
N ILE A 322 11.84 10.18 -8.29
CA ILE A 322 13.27 10.33 -8.46
C ILE A 322 13.55 11.36 -9.54
N ASP A 323 14.51 12.23 -9.29
CA ASP A 323 15.04 13.18 -10.27
C ASP A 323 16.56 13.04 -10.42
N ILE A 324 17.03 13.17 -11.66
CA ILE A 324 18.43 12.94 -12.03
C ILE A 324 19.18 14.27 -12.02
N LEU A 325 20.10 14.43 -11.07
CA LEU A 325 20.98 15.60 -11.00
C LEU A 325 22.27 15.39 -11.80
N GLY A 326 22.73 14.14 -11.86
CA GLY A 326 23.90 13.70 -12.61
C GLY A 326 24.10 12.18 -12.50
N PRO A 327 25.22 11.64 -13.01
CA PRO A 327 25.40 10.19 -13.13
C PRO A 327 25.36 9.37 -11.83
N ASN A 328 25.63 10.02 -10.69
CA ASN A 328 25.56 9.39 -9.37
C ASN A 328 24.89 10.32 -8.36
N ASP A 329 24.09 11.28 -8.83
CA ASP A 329 23.48 12.30 -7.99
C ASP A 329 21.98 12.36 -8.29
N PHE A 330 21.16 12.01 -7.30
CA PHE A 330 19.72 11.88 -7.47
C PHE A 330 18.99 12.55 -6.30
N LEU A 331 17.79 13.08 -6.58
CA LEU A 331 16.84 13.49 -5.55
C LEU A 331 15.72 12.47 -5.43
N VAL A 332 15.30 12.20 -4.21
CA VAL A 332 14.19 11.29 -3.92
C VAL A 332 13.21 11.94 -2.96
N ALA A 333 11.93 11.93 -3.32
CA ALA A 333 10.86 12.29 -2.40
C ALA A 333 10.61 11.10 -1.48
N ASP A 334 11.10 11.19 -0.24
CA ASP A 334 10.99 10.16 0.80
C ASP A 334 9.68 10.38 1.59
N THR A 335 8.57 10.14 0.91
CA THR A 335 7.23 10.62 1.30
C THR A 335 6.82 10.18 2.70
N GLY A 336 7.03 8.92 3.05
CA GLY A 336 6.62 8.35 4.34
C GLY A 336 7.39 8.93 5.53
N LYS A 337 8.56 9.55 5.29
CA LYS A 337 9.36 10.26 6.29
C LYS A 337 9.28 11.78 6.14
N ASN A 338 8.35 12.30 5.33
CA ASN A 338 8.11 13.73 5.16
C ASN A 338 9.37 14.54 4.81
N ARG A 339 10.22 14.01 3.93
CA ARG A 339 11.50 14.64 3.58
C ARG A 339 11.88 14.41 2.13
N VAL A 340 12.86 15.17 1.66
CA VAL A 340 13.57 14.91 0.40
C VAL A 340 15.00 14.48 0.73
N LEU A 341 15.46 13.45 0.02
CA LEU A 341 16.82 12.92 0.15
C LEU A 341 17.62 13.25 -1.10
N ARG A 342 18.91 13.49 -0.93
CA ARG A 342 19.91 13.51 -1.99
C ARG A 342 20.80 12.27 -1.87
N LEU A 343 20.92 11.54 -2.96
CA LEU A 343 21.73 10.32 -3.08
C LEU A 343 22.96 10.67 -3.92
N GLN A 344 24.15 10.63 -3.33
CA GLN A 344 25.43 10.87 -4.00
C GLN A 344 26.30 9.63 -3.91
N GLY A 345 26.28 8.80 -4.94
CA GLY A 345 26.84 7.45 -4.88
C GLY A 345 26.10 6.62 -3.83
N ASP A 346 26.81 6.18 -2.79
CA ASP A 346 26.24 5.44 -1.65
C ASP A 346 25.86 6.37 -0.48
N GLN A 347 26.22 7.65 -0.54
CA GLN A 347 25.89 8.61 0.51
C GLN A 347 24.45 9.07 0.37
N ILE A 348 23.71 9.04 1.47
CA ILE A 348 22.33 9.51 1.55
C ILE A 348 22.28 10.64 2.56
N SER A 349 21.82 11.82 2.13
CA SER A 349 21.69 13.01 2.98
C SER A 349 20.28 13.59 2.85
N SER A 350 19.76 14.16 3.94
CA SER A 350 18.48 14.88 3.91
C SER A 350 18.69 16.31 3.42
N VAL A 351 17.87 16.73 2.47
CA VAL A 351 17.81 18.12 2.03
C VAL A 351 17.12 18.94 3.12
N GLN A 352 17.69 20.09 3.48
CA GLN A 352 17.06 20.98 4.46
C GLN A 352 15.81 21.61 3.86
N THR A 353 14.70 21.55 4.59
CA THR A 353 13.41 22.08 4.14
C THR A 353 12.78 22.97 5.23
N PRO A 354 13.00 24.30 5.16
CA PRO A 354 12.42 25.25 6.09
C PRO A 354 10.89 25.13 6.14
N GLY A 355 10.34 25.07 7.35
CA GLY A 355 8.90 24.89 7.57
C GLY A 355 8.42 23.43 7.50
N GLY A 356 9.32 22.48 7.24
CA GLY A 356 8.99 21.06 7.12
C GLY A 356 8.19 20.74 5.86
N LEU A 357 8.23 19.46 5.44
CA LEU A 357 7.33 18.93 4.42
C LEU A 357 6.28 18.07 5.10
N PHE A 358 5.16 17.84 4.41
CA PHE A 358 4.18 16.85 4.79
C PHE A 358 3.72 16.09 3.56
N TRP A 359 4.12 14.82 3.51
CA TRP A 359 3.81 13.91 2.41
C TRP A 359 4.27 14.42 1.04
N PRO A 360 5.54 14.81 0.86
CA PRO A 360 6.02 15.30 -0.44
C PRO A 360 5.91 14.19 -1.48
N ARG A 361 5.23 14.47 -2.60
CA ARG A 361 4.94 13.46 -3.64
C ARG A 361 5.89 13.52 -4.82
N CYS A 362 6.45 14.70 -5.08
CA CYS A 362 7.36 14.96 -6.18
C CYS A 362 8.49 15.88 -5.71
N CYS A 363 9.72 15.60 -6.17
CA CYS A 363 10.84 16.53 -6.14
C CYS A 363 11.57 16.52 -7.48
N ARG A 364 11.93 17.69 -8.02
CA ARG A 364 12.65 17.85 -9.29
C ARG A 364 13.65 19.00 -9.22
N ARG A 365 14.76 18.91 -9.93
CA ARG A 365 15.66 20.04 -10.15
C ARG A 365 15.07 21.01 -11.16
N VAL A 366 15.22 22.30 -10.87
CA VAL A 366 14.90 23.40 -11.75
C VAL A 366 16.10 24.35 -11.83
N GLY A 367 16.55 24.66 -13.05
CA GLY A 367 17.78 25.44 -13.25
C GLY A 367 19.03 24.74 -12.73
N HIS A 368 20.08 25.52 -12.43
CA HIS A 368 21.36 24.98 -11.93
C HIS A 368 21.26 24.47 -10.49
N ASP A 369 20.52 25.20 -9.62
CA ASP A 369 20.53 24.99 -8.17
C ASP A 369 19.14 24.92 -7.52
N GLY A 370 18.05 25.04 -8.27
CA GLY A 370 16.69 25.07 -7.70
C GLY A 370 16.09 23.67 -7.53
N LEU A 371 15.29 23.47 -6.48
CA LEU A 371 14.55 22.24 -6.21
C LEU A 371 13.05 22.54 -6.12
N LEU A 372 12.26 21.98 -7.02
CA LEU A 372 10.81 22.10 -7.05
C LEU A 372 10.17 20.89 -6.38
N ILE A 373 9.28 21.12 -5.42
CA ILE A 373 8.67 20.06 -4.61
C ILE A 373 7.15 20.25 -4.57
N ALA A 374 6.41 19.17 -4.82
CA ALA A 374 4.99 19.10 -4.52
C ALA A 374 4.79 18.60 -3.08
N ASP A 375 4.51 19.52 -2.16
CA ASP A 375 4.37 19.29 -0.73
C ASP A 375 2.89 19.02 -0.40
N ALA A 376 2.47 17.79 -0.71
CA ALA A 376 1.08 17.50 -1.03
C ALA A 376 0.10 17.74 0.11
N ARG A 377 0.36 17.21 1.31
CA ARG A 377 -0.56 17.37 2.45
C ARG A 377 -0.45 18.74 3.11
N ASN A 378 0.51 19.57 2.71
CA ASN A 378 0.53 21.00 3.03
C ASN A 378 -0.15 21.85 1.94
N GLY A 379 -0.71 21.25 0.89
CA GLY A 379 -1.46 21.96 -0.16
C GLY A 379 -0.65 23.03 -0.88
N ARG A 380 0.64 22.76 -1.14
CA ARG A 380 1.53 23.76 -1.75
C ARG A 380 2.59 23.17 -2.68
N ILE A 381 3.05 24.00 -3.60
CA ILE A 381 4.30 23.79 -4.33
C ILE A 381 5.35 24.72 -3.72
N VAL A 382 6.56 24.20 -3.48
CA VAL A 382 7.71 24.98 -3.00
C VAL A 382 8.88 24.86 -3.96
N GLU A 383 9.60 25.96 -4.14
CA GLU A 383 10.93 25.96 -4.75
C GLU A 383 11.96 26.29 -3.67
N LEU A 384 13.01 25.48 -3.58
CA LEU A 384 14.14 25.66 -2.70
C LEU A 384 15.40 25.95 -3.52
N THR A 385 16.40 26.60 -2.93
CA THR A 385 17.76 26.66 -3.45
C THR A 385 18.53 25.37 -3.11
N ALA A 386 19.73 25.21 -3.68
CA ALA A 386 20.59 24.04 -3.43
C ALA A 386 20.97 23.88 -1.95
N ASP A 387 21.03 24.99 -1.21
CA ASP A 387 21.28 25.01 0.23
C ASP A 387 20.01 24.76 1.07
N GLY A 388 18.88 24.47 0.42
CA GLY A 388 17.60 24.20 1.07
C GLY A 388 16.84 25.45 1.52
N VAL A 389 17.19 26.65 1.05
CA VAL A 389 16.44 27.87 1.40
C VAL A 389 15.23 28.00 0.49
N GLN A 390 14.04 28.17 1.07
CA GLN A 390 12.82 28.39 0.27
C GLN A 390 12.90 29.71 -0.49
N SER A 391 12.85 29.65 -1.83
CA SER A 391 12.90 30.81 -2.72
C SER A 391 11.50 31.28 -3.11
N ARG A 392 10.60 30.35 -3.44
CA ARG A 392 9.21 30.62 -3.85
C ARG A 392 8.26 29.56 -3.30
N GLN A 393 6.99 29.92 -3.15
CA GLN A 393 5.93 28.95 -2.88
C GLN A 393 4.61 29.44 -3.49
N VAL A 394 3.71 28.50 -3.78
CA VAL A 394 2.33 28.77 -4.14
C VAL A 394 1.41 27.76 -3.46
N SER A 395 0.34 28.25 -2.84
CA SER A 395 -0.68 27.44 -2.15
C SER A 395 -2.11 27.93 -2.38
N ARG A 396 -2.27 29.19 -2.82
CA ARG A 396 -3.54 29.78 -3.23
C ARG A 396 -3.58 29.92 -4.74
N LEU A 397 -4.76 29.72 -5.29
CA LEU A 397 -5.05 29.78 -6.71
C LEU A 397 -6.01 30.93 -6.99
N ILE A 398 -5.83 31.58 -8.13
CA ILE A 398 -6.60 32.72 -8.59
C ILE A 398 -7.19 32.38 -9.96
N SER A 399 -8.51 32.23 -10.02
CA SER A 399 -9.23 32.03 -11.27
C SER A 399 -9.42 33.39 -11.98
N SER A 400 -8.77 33.57 -13.13
CA SER A 400 -8.74 34.84 -13.87
C SER A 400 -10.11 35.24 -14.48
N ASN A 401 -11.07 34.32 -14.54
CA ASN A 401 -12.31 34.52 -15.33
C ASN A 401 -13.62 34.28 -14.56
N GLY A 402 -13.60 34.27 -13.22
CA GLY A 402 -14.82 34.07 -12.43
C GLY A 402 -15.50 32.71 -12.65
N HIS A 403 -14.78 31.74 -13.20
CA HIS A 403 -15.24 30.34 -13.25
C HIS A 403 -15.29 29.81 -11.81
N THR A 404 -16.49 29.75 -11.25
CA THR A 404 -16.79 29.25 -9.88
C THR A 404 -16.52 27.75 -9.70
N ALA A 405 -15.98 27.08 -10.72
CA ALA A 405 -15.71 25.63 -10.74
C ALA A 405 -14.22 25.30 -10.57
N LEU A 406 -13.32 26.30 -10.58
CA LEU A 406 -11.89 26.09 -10.36
C LEU A 406 -11.54 26.31 -8.88
N PRO A 407 -10.59 25.53 -8.34
CA PRO A 407 -10.23 25.57 -6.93
C PRO A 407 -9.51 26.86 -6.53
N GLU A 408 -9.64 27.24 -5.26
CA GLU A 408 -8.91 28.37 -4.66
C GLU A 408 -7.61 27.95 -3.96
N THR A 409 -7.41 26.64 -3.77
CA THR A 409 -6.25 26.05 -3.10
C THR A 409 -5.90 24.70 -3.72
N LEU A 410 -4.63 24.30 -3.60
CA LEU A 410 -4.20 22.93 -3.88
C LEU A 410 -4.55 22.03 -2.69
N GLU A 411 -4.96 20.79 -2.95
CA GLU A 411 -5.36 19.81 -1.92
C GLU A 411 -4.40 18.62 -1.83
N ASP A 412 -4.02 18.03 -2.97
CA ASP A 412 -3.07 16.92 -3.02
C ASP A 412 -2.22 17.01 -4.30
N PRO A 413 -1.38 18.06 -4.44
CA PRO A 413 -0.52 18.19 -5.61
C PRO A 413 0.44 16.99 -5.68
N HIS A 414 0.29 16.18 -6.71
CA HIS A 414 0.91 14.88 -6.86
C HIS A 414 2.18 14.92 -7.71
N ASP A 415 2.17 15.71 -8.78
CA ASP A 415 3.33 15.97 -9.64
C ASP A 415 3.37 17.46 -9.98
N VAL A 416 4.58 17.97 -10.18
CA VAL A 416 4.79 19.34 -10.60
C VAL A 416 5.97 19.43 -11.55
N ARG A 417 5.85 20.23 -12.61
CA ARG A 417 6.92 20.52 -13.57
C ARG A 417 6.98 22.01 -13.88
N LEU A 418 8.19 22.54 -13.97
CA LEU A 418 8.41 23.90 -14.46
C LEU A 418 8.34 23.89 -16.00
N LEU A 419 7.50 24.77 -16.56
CA LEU A 419 7.34 24.94 -18.00
C LEU A 419 8.33 26.00 -18.53
N PRO A 420 8.65 25.99 -19.85
CA PRO A 420 9.59 26.96 -20.44
C PRO A 420 9.21 28.43 -20.28
N ASN A 421 7.91 28.73 -20.11
CA ASN A 421 7.39 30.09 -19.84
C ASN A 421 7.55 30.52 -18.37
N GLY A 422 8.08 29.65 -17.49
CA GLY A 422 8.23 29.89 -16.06
C GLY A 422 6.99 29.55 -15.22
N HIS A 423 5.91 29.07 -15.84
CA HIS A 423 4.72 28.56 -15.15
C HIS A 423 4.97 27.13 -14.62
N LEU A 424 4.06 26.67 -13.78
CA LEU A 424 4.04 25.35 -13.18
C LEU A 424 2.91 24.54 -13.79
N LEU A 425 3.22 23.35 -14.32
CA LEU A 425 2.23 22.32 -14.60
C LEU A 425 2.07 21.45 -13.35
N VAL A 426 0.91 21.51 -12.71
CA VAL A 426 0.60 20.82 -11.46
C VAL A 426 -0.51 19.81 -11.70
N THR A 427 -0.32 18.59 -11.22
CA THR A 427 -1.39 17.59 -11.16
C THR A 427 -1.90 17.53 -9.73
N ASP A 428 -3.18 17.85 -9.48
CA ASP A 428 -3.82 17.75 -8.17
C ASP A 428 -4.77 16.55 -8.16
N SER A 429 -4.39 15.50 -7.43
CA SER A 429 -5.10 14.22 -7.46
C SER A 429 -6.40 14.25 -6.68
N ALA A 430 -6.48 15.02 -5.60
CA ALA A 430 -7.69 15.12 -4.80
C ALA A 430 -8.80 15.88 -5.53
N GLN A 431 -8.40 16.81 -6.40
CA GLN A 431 -9.33 17.65 -7.16
C GLN A 431 -9.64 17.12 -8.56
N ASP A 432 -9.02 16.00 -8.98
CA ASP A 432 -9.16 15.43 -10.33
C ASP A 432 -8.74 16.41 -11.46
N LEU A 433 -7.70 17.23 -11.23
CA LEU A 433 -7.30 18.31 -12.13
C LEU A 433 -5.82 18.27 -12.53
N VAL A 434 -5.54 18.76 -13.74
CA VAL A 434 -4.20 19.22 -14.15
C VAL A 434 -4.29 20.71 -14.45
N LEU A 435 -3.42 21.49 -13.82
CA LEU A 435 -3.41 22.95 -13.84
C LEU A 435 -2.09 23.46 -14.42
N GLU A 436 -2.13 24.52 -15.23
CA GLU A 436 -0.99 25.40 -15.47
C GLU A 436 -1.19 26.68 -14.67
N ILE A 437 -0.29 26.95 -13.74
CA ILE A 437 -0.36 28.08 -12.82
C ILE A 437 0.93 28.89 -12.83
N ASP A 438 0.85 30.19 -12.57
CA ASP A 438 2.05 30.98 -12.27
C ASP A 438 2.36 30.98 -10.75
N TRP A 439 3.51 31.56 -10.38
CA TRP A 439 3.93 31.66 -8.97
C TRP A 439 3.08 32.64 -8.13
N ALA A 440 2.26 33.48 -8.75
CA ALA A 440 1.27 34.30 -8.05
C ALA A 440 -0.05 33.53 -7.81
N GLY A 441 -0.17 32.31 -8.37
CA GLY A 441 -1.34 31.44 -8.24
C GLY A 441 -2.36 31.62 -9.36
N HIS A 442 -2.14 32.47 -10.37
CA HIS A 442 -3.11 32.59 -11.45
C HIS A 442 -3.18 31.29 -12.26
N ILE A 443 -4.39 30.78 -12.44
CA ILE A 443 -4.63 29.63 -13.32
C ILE A 443 -4.70 30.14 -14.76
N HIS A 444 -3.75 29.69 -15.59
CA HIS A 444 -3.66 30.04 -17.02
C HIS A 444 -4.32 28.98 -17.91
N PHE A 445 -4.30 27.73 -17.46
CA PHE A 445 -4.93 26.61 -18.15
C PHE A 445 -5.29 25.53 -17.14
N ALA A 446 -6.34 24.76 -17.42
CA ALA A 446 -6.68 23.61 -16.60
C ALA A 446 -7.48 22.57 -17.42
N VAL A 447 -7.37 21.29 -17.07
CA VAL A 447 -8.19 20.19 -17.61
C VAL A 447 -8.58 19.21 -16.52
N GLY A 448 -9.61 18.41 -16.79
CA GLY A 448 -10.03 17.28 -15.95
C GLY A 448 -11.48 17.31 -15.51
N TRP A 449 -12.18 18.43 -15.72
CA TRP A 449 -13.61 18.56 -15.44
C TRP A 449 -14.50 18.46 -16.68
N GLN A 450 -13.92 18.58 -17.88
CA GLN A 450 -14.66 18.54 -19.14
C GLN A 450 -15.33 17.16 -19.29
N GLU A 451 -16.59 17.10 -19.74
CA GLU A 451 -17.32 15.82 -19.84
C GLU A 451 -16.58 14.77 -20.68
N GLN A 452 -15.92 15.18 -21.75
CA GLN A 452 -15.17 14.28 -22.64
C GLN A 452 -13.78 13.89 -22.09
N LEU A 453 -13.29 14.58 -21.07
CA LEU A 453 -12.00 14.35 -20.44
C LEU A 453 -12.12 14.54 -18.92
N LYS A 454 -13.07 13.82 -18.33
CA LYS A 454 -13.14 13.75 -16.87
C LYS A 454 -11.97 12.90 -16.38
N LEU A 455 -11.07 13.50 -15.63
CA LEU A 455 -9.98 12.78 -14.96
C LEU A 455 -10.48 12.18 -13.64
N LYS A 456 -9.74 11.22 -13.12
CA LYS A 456 -9.95 10.64 -11.79
C LYS A 456 -8.62 10.21 -11.18
N ASP A 457 -8.29 10.76 -10.03
CA ASP A 457 -7.05 10.52 -9.30
C ASP A 457 -5.79 10.67 -10.20
N PRO A 458 -5.65 11.75 -11.00
CA PRO A 458 -4.51 11.88 -11.90
C PRO A 458 -3.21 12.05 -11.09
N HIS A 459 -2.13 11.33 -11.43
CA HIS A 459 -0.88 11.34 -10.62
C HIS A 459 0.33 11.97 -11.29
N SER A 460 0.33 12.11 -12.62
CA SER A 460 1.42 12.76 -13.35
C SER A 460 0.90 13.50 -14.57
N ALA A 461 1.56 14.60 -14.93
CA ALA A 461 1.36 15.28 -16.19
C ALA A 461 2.70 15.79 -16.73
N GLN A 462 2.90 15.66 -18.05
CA GLN A 462 4.06 16.18 -18.76
C GLN A 462 3.61 16.93 -20.00
N ALA A 463 4.08 18.17 -20.16
CA ALA A 463 3.95 18.87 -21.43
C ALA A 463 4.98 18.33 -22.43
N LEU A 464 4.51 17.93 -23.62
CA LEU A 464 5.34 17.50 -24.74
C LEU A 464 5.79 18.70 -25.58
N PRO A 465 6.80 18.54 -26.47
CA PRO A 465 7.33 19.65 -27.28
C PRO A 465 6.31 20.34 -28.20
N ASP A 466 5.26 19.62 -28.61
CA ASP A 466 4.15 20.18 -29.42
C ASP A 466 3.09 20.91 -28.57
N GLY A 467 3.30 20.98 -27.25
CA GLY A 467 2.40 21.58 -26.28
C GLY A 467 1.34 20.64 -25.74
N SER A 468 1.13 19.44 -26.32
CA SER A 468 0.18 18.47 -25.78
C SER A 468 0.59 17.98 -24.38
N LEU A 469 -0.36 17.47 -23.61
CA LEU A 469 -0.16 16.98 -22.26
C LEU A 469 -0.33 15.46 -22.21
N LEU A 470 0.70 14.76 -21.74
CA LEU A 470 0.63 13.34 -21.39
C LEU A 470 0.28 13.23 -19.90
N ILE A 471 -0.85 12.60 -19.57
CA ILE A 471 -1.41 12.56 -18.21
C ILE A 471 -1.66 11.11 -17.80
N SER A 472 -1.22 10.74 -16.59
CA SER A 472 -1.62 9.48 -15.96
C SER A 472 -2.96 9.66 -15.26
N ASP A 473 -4.04 9.17 -15.85
CA ASP A 473 -5.40 9.19 -15.29
C ASP A 473 -5.64 7.88 -14.50
N THR A 474 -4.98 7.81 -13.34
CA THR A 474 -4.78 6.59 -12.54
C THR A 474 -6.09 5.90 -12.21
N GLY A 475 -7.09 6.66 -11.73
CA GLY A 475 -8.37 6.13 -11.26
C GLY A 475 -9.26 5.59 -12.39
N HIS A 476 -9.00 6.00 -13.63
CA HIS A 476 -9.63 5.43 -14.83
C HIS A 476 -8.78 4.34 -15.52
N GLN A 477 -7.66 3.96 -14.90
CA GLN A 477 -6.76 2.90 -15.38
C GLN A 477 -6.23 3.18 -16.79
N ARG A 478 -5.83 4.42 -17.07
CA ARG A 478 -5.37 4.84 -18.39
C ARG A 478 -4.31 5.92 -18.32
N VAL A 479 -3.53 6.03 -19.39
CA VAL A 479 -2.73 7.21 -19.71
C VAL A 479 -3.41 7.91 -20.88
N VAL A 480 -3.45 9.25 -20.89
CA VAL A 480 -4.10 10.03 -21.96
C VAL A 480 -3.15 11.09 -22.51
N LEU A 481 -3.29 11.38 -23.81
CA LEU A 481 -2.66 12.49 -24.48
C LEU A 481 -3.73 13.53 -24.83
N VAL A 482 -3.51 14.78 -24.43
CA VAL A 482 -4.53 15.85 -24.46
C VAL A 482 -3.96 17.08 -25.16
N GLY A 483 -4.74 17.70 -26.03
CA GLY A 483 -4.36 18.96 -26.68
C GLY A 483 -4.47 20.16 -25.74
N ARG A 484 -3.84 21.29 -26.11
CA ARG A 484 -3.99 22.56 -25.36
C ARG A 484 -5.37 23.19 -25.48
N ASP A 485 -6.21 22.66 -26.35
CA ASP A 485 -7.64 22.93 -26.44
C ASP A 485 -8.47 22.12 -25.42
N GLY A 486 -7.84 21.21 -24.67
CA GLY A 486 -8.49 20.31 -23.72
C GLY A 486 -9.08 19.05 -24.34
N ASN A 487 -8.93 18.84 -25.65
CA ASN A 487 -9.48 17.68 -26.34
C ASN A 487 -8.57 16.45 -26.19
N LEU A 488 -9.19 15.29 -26.01
CA LEU A 488 -8.48 14.00 -25.99
C LEU A 488 -7.91 13.70 -27.40
N ILE A 489 -6.59 13.58 -27.50
CA ILE A 489 -5.88 13.18 -28.73
C ILE A 489 -5.78 11.65 -28.79
N ARG A 490 -5.39 11.02 -27.68
CA ARG A 490 -5.17 9.57 -27.60
C ARG A 490 -5.38 9.05 -26.19
N GLU A 491 -5.80 7.79 -26.09
CA GLU A 491 -5.97 7.07 -24.83
C GLU A 491 -5.21 5.74 -24.88
N TYR A 492 -4.47 5.43 -23.82
CA TYR A 492 -3.82 4.15 -23.58
C TYR A 492 -4.48 3.48 -22.38
N ARG A 493 -5.37 2.52 -22.62
CA ARG A 493 -5.89 1.59 -21.59
C ARG A 493 -5.08 0.30 -21.50
N SER A 494 -4.29 0.07 -22.54
CA SER A 494 -3.45 -1.09 -22.71
C SER A 494 -2.32 -0.78 -23.68
N ILE A 495 -1.21 -1.47 -23.53
CA ILE A 495 -0.11 -1.47 -24.50
C ILE A 495 -0.20 -2.75 -25.32
N ALA A 496 -0.12 -2.64 -26.64
CA ALA A 496 -0.10 -3.80 -27.54
C ALA A 496 1.31 -4.41 -27.54
N GLY A 497 1.41 -5.73 -27.44
CA GLY A 497 2.65 -6.46 -27.69
C GLY A 497 2.40 -7.61 -28.66
N ASP A 498 3.45 -8.35 -29.00
CA ASP A 498 3.37 -9.44 -29.98
C ASP A 498 2.38 -10.52 -29.54
N GLY A 499 1.17 -10.50 -30.12
CA GLY A 499 0.09 -11.43 -29.79
C GLY A 499 -0.53 -11.26 -28.39
N CYS A 500 -0.15 -10.23 -27.63
CA CYS A 500 -0.59 -9.99 -26.25
C CYS A 500 -1.03 -8.54 -26.03
N CYS A 501 -1.85 -8.30 -25.01
CA CYS A 501 -2.35 -6.97 -24.65
C CYS A 501 -2.10 -6.71 -23.16
N TYR A 502 -1.32 -5.68 -22.87
CA TYR A 502 -0.88 -5.30 -21.54
C TYR A 502 -1.85 -4.26 -20.99
N ARG A 503 -2.97 -4.72 -20.43
CA ARG A 503 -3.96 -3.83 -19.80
C ARG A 503 -3.34 -3.11 -18.60
N LEU A 504 -3.50 -1.79 -18.54
CA LEU A 504 -3.01 -0.97 -17.44
C LEU A 504 -3.91 -1.12 -16.22
N HIS A 505 -3.32 -1.04 -15.03
CA HIS A 505 -4.01 -1.07 -13.76
C HIS A 505 -3.38 -0.04 -12.81
N HIS A 506 -4.10 1.05 -12.53
CA HIS A 506 -3.63 2.18 -11.75
C HIS A 506 -2.24 2.69 -12.20
N PRO A 507 -2.05 3.11 -13.46
CA PRO A 507 -0.79 3.70 -13.88
C PRO A 507 -0.58 5.02 -13.15
N ARG A 508 0.40 5.11 -12.25
CA ARG A 508 0.61 6.31 -11.41
C ARG A 508 1.64 7.28 -11.96
N TYR A 509 2.44 6.86 -12.93
CA TYR A 509 3.37 7.73 -13.60
C TYR A 509 3.50 7.34 -15.05
N ALA A 510 3.55 8.34 -15.91
CA ALA A 510 3.86 8.21 -17.31
C ALA A 510 4.66 9.41 -17.77
N GLU A 511 5.67 9.17 -18.59
CA GLU A 511 6.43 10.21 -19.25
C GLU A 511 6.89 9.75 -20.63
N ARG A 512 7.09 10.71 -21.52
CA ARG A 512 7.87 10.56 -22.73
C ARG A 512 9.31 10.93 -22.41
N SER A 513 10.21 9.96 -22.48
CA SER A 513 11.66 10.14 -22.35
C SER A 513 12.23 10.90 -23.55
N GLU A 514 13.50 11.32 -23.43
CA GLU A 514 14.19 12.07 -24.49
C GLU A 514 14.34 11.27 -25.79
N ASP A 515 14.53 9.95 -25.69
CA ASP A 515 14.57 9.05 -26.85
C ASP A 515 13.18 8.79 -27.48
N GLY A 516 12.12 9.35 -26.89
CA GLY A 516 10.75 9.23 -27.37
C GLY A 516 9.97 8.03 -26.84
N THR A 517 10.56 7.21 -25.97
CA THR A 517 9.87 6.10 -25.30
C THR A 517 8.79 6.63 -24.35
N LEU A 518 7.60 6.04 -24.40
CA LEU A 518 6.56 6.18 -23.40
C LEU A 518 6.85 5.22 -22.24
N VAL A 519 7.34 5.74 -21.13
CA VAL A 519 7.58 4.99 -19.89
C VAL A 519 6.34 5.08 -19.02
N ILE A 520 5.82 3.95 -18.55
CA ILE A 520 4.62 3.86 -17.71
C ILE A 520 4.94 3.02 -16.48
N SER A 521 4.78 3.60 -15.29
CA SER A 521 4.70 2.84 -14.04
C SER A 521 3.30 2.27 -13.90
N ASP A 522 3.10 1.02 -14.34
CA ASP A 522 1.85 0.27 -14.25
C ASP A 522 1.69 -0.30 -12.84
N THR A 523 1.55 0.61 -11.87
CA THR A 523 1.73 0.38 -10.43
C THR A 523 0.90 -0.78 -9.89
N GLY A 524 -0.38 -0.85 -10.26
CA GLY A 524 -1.29 -1.88 -9.77
C GLY A 524 -1.03 -3.27 -10.33
N ASN A 525 -0.19 -3.39 -11.36
CA ASN A 525 0.31 -4.65 -11.90
C ASN A 525 1.77 -4.92 -11.51
N ASN A 526 2.37 -4.10 -10.61
CA ASN A 526 3.73 -4.28 -10.13
C ASN A 526 4.79 -4.36 -11.25
N ARG A 527 4.67 -3.51 -12.26
CA ARG A 527 5.62 -3.47 -13.38
C ARG A 527 5.83 -2.06 -13.93
N VAL A 528 6.88 -1.89 -14.71
CA VAL A 528 7.14 -0.72 -15.55
C VAL A 528 7.14 -1.17 -17.01
N LEU A 529 6.46 -0.41 -17.86
CA LEU A 529 6.40 -0.64 -19.30
C LEU A 529 7.12 0.49 -20.04
N GLY A 530 7.91 0.14 -21.04
CA GLY A 530 8.34 1.05 -22.08
C GLY A 530 7.62 0.73 -23.37
N ALA A 531 7.06 1.74 -24.01
CA ALA A 531 6.30 1.60 -25.25
C ALA A 531 6.62 2.72 -26.23
N THR A 532 6.24 2.55 -27.49
CA THR A 532 6.18 3.65 -28.44
C THR A 532 4.99 4.57 -28.10
N MET A 533 5.02 5.82 -28.58
CA MET A 533 3.87 6.71 -28.46
C MET A 533 2.64 6.20 -29.24
N ASP A 534 2.78 5.23 -30.15
CA ASP A 534 1.65 4.56 -30.80
C ASP A 534 1.06 3.40 -29.98
N GLY A 535 1.63 3.11 -28.80
CA GLY A 535 1.14 2.10 -27.86
C GLY A 535 1.64 0.69 -28.16
N GLN A 536 2.78 0.54 -28.83
CA GLN A 536 3.45 -0.74 -29.03
C GLN A 536 4.49 -0.97 -27.94
N LEU A 537 4.52 -2.16 -27.35
CA LEU A 537 5.44 -2.53 -26.29
C LEU A 537 6.87 -2.59 -26.83
N CYS A 538 7.76 -1.87 -26.16
CA CYS A 538 9.19 -1.92 -26.38
C CYS A 538 9.86 -2.86 -25.37
N TRP A 539 9.44 -2.78 -24.10
CA TRP A 539 10.02 -3.56 -23.00
C TRP A 539 9.15 -3.57 -21.74
N GLU A 540 9.37 -4.57 -20.89
CA GLU A 540 8.79 -4.68 -19.55
C GLU A 540 9.89 -4.86 -18.50
N PHE A 541 9.69 -4.27 -17.33
CA PHE A 541 10.46 -4.51 -16.12
C PHE A 541 9.52 -4.80 -14.95
N SER A 542 9.47 -6.07 -14.52
CA SER A 542 8.62 -6.55 -13.42
C SER A 542 9.37 -7.39 -12.39
N GLU A 543 10.50 -7.97 -12.78
CA GLU A 543 11.39 -8.74 -11.92
C GLU A 543 12.78 -8.09 -11.82
N VAL A 544 13.30 -7.99 -10.60
CA VAL A 544 14.60 -7.45 -10.23
C VAL A 544 15.61 -8.60 -10.11
N PRO A 545 16.53 -8.74 -11.07
CA PRO A 545 17.44 -9.88 -11.12
C PRO A 545 18.42 -9.88 -9.95
N ASN A 546 18.74 -11.06 -9.42
CA ASN A 546 19.67 -11.25 -8.30
C ASN A 546 19.32 -10.44 -7.04
N SER A 547 18.04 -10.10 -6.86
CA SER A 547 17.51 -9.46 -5.67
C SER A 547 16.70 -10.45 -4.85
N GLU A 548 16.88 -10.42 -3.53
CA GLU A 548 16.05 -11.18 -2.58
C GLU A 548 14.57 -10.77 -2.62
N GLU A 549 14.27 -9.50 -2.92
CA GLU A 549 12.92 -9.05 -3.28
C GLU A 549 12.87 -8.97 -4.81
N SER A 550 12.55 -10.07 -5.48
CA SER A 550 12.62 -10.16 -6.93
C SER A 550 11.45 -9.47 -7.63
N GLY A 551 10.26 -9.37 -7.03
CA GLY A 551 9.17 -8.58 -7.60
C GLY A 551 9.35 -7.07 -7.36
N LEU A 552 8.71 -6.24 -8.19
CA LEU A 552 8.37 -4.87 -7.78
C LEU A 552 7.12 -4.89 -6.87
N ASN A 553 6.97 -3.87 -6.03
CA ASN A 553 5.78 -3.68 -5.22
C ASN A 553 5.30 -2.23 -5.31
N GLN A 554 4.30 -2.06 -6.17
CA GLN A 554 3.69 -0.80 -6.54
C GLN A 554 4.71 0.28 -6.93
N PRO A 555 5.47 0.09 -8.02
CA PRO A 555 6.40 1.11 -8.50
C PRO A 555 5.64 2.40 -8.78
N ARG A 556 6.06 3.51 -8.17
CA ARG A 556 5.34 4.80 -8.27
C ARG A 556 5.89 5.71 -9.35
N TRP A 557 7.15 5.51 -9.69
CA TRP A 557 7.86 6.32 -10.65
C TRP A 557 8.91 5.48 -11.34
N ALA A 558 9.06 5.73 -12.63
CA ALA A 558 10.13 5.17 -13.41
C ALA A 558 10.54 6.17 -14.49
N THR A 559 11.84 6.35 -14.67
CA THR A 559 12.40 7.28 -15.65
C THR A 559 13.64 6.66 -16.29
N LEU A 560 13.81 6.88 -17.59
CA LEU A 560 15.02 6.46 -18.27
C LEU A 560 16.15 7.40 -17.88
N PHE A 561 17.21 6.84 -17.29
CA PHE A 561 18.45 7.54 -17.04
C PHE A 561 19.23 7.77 -18.35
N ASN A 562 19.15 6.81 -19.27
CA ASN A 562 19.57 6.91 -20.66
C ASN A 562 18.81 5.84 -21.47
N SER A 563 19.17 5.63 -22.74
CA SER A 563 18.48 4.67 -23.62
C SER A 563 18.53 3.22 -23.14
N THR A 564 19.43 2.86 -22.22
CA THR A 564 19.61 1.48 -21.72
C THR A 564 19.39 1.33 -20.22
N GLU A 565 19.28 2.44 -19.47
CA GLU A 565 19.21 2.42 -18.01
C GLU A 565 17.92 3.06 -17.50
N LEU A 566 17.33 2.43 -16.50
CA LEU A 566 16.06 2.79 -15.89
C LEU A 566 16.26 3.01 -14.39
N LEU A 567 15.68 4.09 -13.87
CA LEU A 567 15.53 4.34 -12.45
C LEU A 567 14.09 4.06 -12.04
N VAL A 568 13.88 3.34 -10.93
CA VAL A 568 12.56 2.96 -10.43
C VAL A 568 12.43 3.25 -8.93
N CYS A 569 11.36 3.94 -8.54
CA CYS A 569 10.91 4.03 -7.15
C CYS A 569 10.02 2.81 -6.82
N ASP A 570 10.61 1.80 -6.19
CA ASP A 570 9.89 0.60 -5.74
C ASP A 570 9.33 0.82 -4.33
N HIS A 571 8.11 1.35 -4.31
CA HIS A 571 7.54 2.10 -3.20
C HIS A 571 7.37 1.29 -1.92
N PHE A 572 6.72 0.13 -2.01
CA PHE A 572 6.43 -0.70 -0.85
C PHE A 572 7.56 -1.68 -0.51
N HIS A 573 8.58 -1.77 -1.36
CA HIS A 573 9.88 -2.33 -0.97
C HIS A 573 10.81 -1.30 -0.34
N HIS A 574 10.41 -0.03 -0.25
CA HIS A 574 11.22 1.03 0.37
C HIS A 574 12.60 1.15 -0.27
N ARG A 575 12.67 0.98 -1.60
CA ARG A 575 13.95 0.93 -2.30
C ARG A 575 13.92 1.73 -3.60
N MET A 576 15.13 2.08 -4.01
CA MET A 576 15.41 2.68 -5.31
C MET A 576 16.23 1.69 -6.12
N LEU A 577 15.84 1.52 -7.39
CA LEU A 577 16.52 0.63 -8.32
C LEU A 577 17.10 1.46 -9.46
N HIS A 578 18.38 1.22 -9.75
CA HIS A 578 19.03 1.62 -10.98
C HIS A 578 19.38 0.34 -11.72
N VAL A 579 18.70 0.10 -12.83
CA VAL A 579 18.84 -1.11 -13.63
C VAL A 579 19.26 -0.77 -15.04
N SER A 580 20.02 -1.66 -15.66
CA SER A 580 20.46 -1.54 -17.05
C SER A 580 19.95 -2.72 -17.85
N ARG A 581 19.70 -2.51 -19.14
CA ARG A 581 19.38 -3.54 -20.12
C ARG A 581 20.37 -3.44 -21.27
N ARG A 582 20.86 -4.57 -21.78
CA ARG A 582 21.72 -4.54 -22.98
C ARG A 582 20.94 -4.01 -24.18
N ALA A 583 21.49 -3.02 -24.86
CA ALA A 583 21.01 -2.62 -26.19
C ALA A 583 21.13 -3.80 -27.14
N SER A 584 20.12 -4.05 -27.96
CA SER A 584 20.19 -5.04 -29.03
C SER A 584 21.26 -4.59 -30.03
N SER A 585 22.37 -5.31 -30.11
CA SER A 585 23.31 -5.13 -31.22
C SER A 585 22.59 -5.48 -32.51
N GLU A 586 22.58 -4.55 -33.47
CA GLU A 586 22.14 -4.82 -34.84
C GLU A 586 22.72 -6.16 -35.31
N ALA A 587 21.86 -7.00 -35.90
CA ALA A 587 22.30 -8.15 -36.66
C ALA A 587 23.25 -7.63 -37.75
N THR A 588 24.56 -7.77 -37.53
CA THR A 588 25.53 -7.62 -38.59
C THR A 588 25.24 -8.71 -39.61
N CYS A 589 24.59 -8.33 -40.72
CA CYS A 589 24.55 -9.13 -41.92
C CYS A 589 26.00 -9.35 -42.38
N ASP A 590 26.57 -10.50 -42.02
CA ASP A 590 27.75 -11.01 -42.69
C ASP A 590 27.35 -11.49 -44.09
N ALA A 591 27.81 -10.69 -45.06
CA ALA A 591 28.07 -10.90 -46.50
C ALA A 591 27.30 -11.99 -47.28
#